data_AF-R7Z9Q0-F1
#
_entry.id   AF-R7Z9Q0-F1
#
_cell.length_a   1.000
_cell.length_b   1.000
_cell.length_c   1.000
_cell.angle_alpha   90.00
_cell.angle_beta   90.00
_cell.angle_gamma   90.00
#
_symmetry.space_group_name_H-M   'P 1'
#
loop_
_entity.id
_entity.type
_entity.pdbx_description
1 polymer ?
#
loop_
_entity_poly.entity_id
_entity_poly.type
_entity_poly.pdbx_seq_one_letter_code
_entity_poly.pdbx_strand_id
1 'polypeptide(L)'
;MSKDRKERLKELLDKQEQKRVEEKEKREYEFVLEEVNELFPNHNDYKEEVEILSKEDSEKIKDELFKVFPFCNNGIEWDLMFYKTIFSNFIDYKSALAELINKNHKLNNEICYIIDFKYQYVIKTKLTNIIHRVEEVRTWDRYIYCPQTKLVIEFPSNDVAVGWKG
;
A
#
# COMPACT_ATOMS: atom_id res chain seq x y z
N MET A 1 -1.93 -50.17 6.47
CA MET A 1 -0.90 -49.22 5.99
C MET A 1 0.20 -49.12 7.03
N SER A 2 1.46 -49.38 6.66
CA SER A 2 2.60 -49.22 7.58
C SER A 2 2.81 -47.76 7.96
N LYS A 3 3.27 -47.51 9.19
CA LYS A 3 3.45 -46.18 9.78
C LYS A 3 4.38 -45.31 8.89
N ASP A 4 5.43 -45.90 8.35
CA ASP A 4 6.38 -45.29 7.41
C ASP A 4 5.72 -44.78 6.12
N ARG A 5 4.69 -45.47 5.63
CA ARG A 5 3.99 -45.07 4.39
C ARG A 5 3.09 -43.85 4.64
N LYS A 6 2.59 -43.68 5.87
CA LYS A 6 1.82 -42.49 6.27
C LYS A 6 2.71 -41.28 6.50
N GLU A 7 3.86 -41.45 7.15
CA GLU A 7 4.83 -40.36 7.36
C GLU A 7 5.39 -39.86 6.03
N ARG A 8 5.79 -40.77 5.13
CA ARG A 8 6.29 -40.40 3.80
C ARG A 8 5.23 -39.71 2.93
N LEU A 9 3.95 -40.06 3.08
CA LEU A 9 2.85 -39.36 2.40
C LEU A 9 2.67 -37.95 2.97
N LYS A 10 2.76 -37.78 4.30
CA LYS A 10 2.67 -36.47 4.95
C LYS A 10 3.80 -35.54 4.49
N GLU A 11 5.04 -36.01 4.47
CA GLU A 11 6.18 -35.23 3.99
C GLU A 11 6.03 -34.78 2.52
N LEU A 12 5.45 -35.64 1.66
CA LEU A 12 5.19 -35.30 0.26
C LEU A 12 4.10 -34.23 0.12
N LEU A 13 3.05 -34.30 0.94
CA LEU A 13 1.99 -33.29 0.98
C LEU A 13 2.53 -31.96 1.51
N ASP A 14 3.32 -31.97 2.58
CA ASP A 14 3.92 -30.76 3.16
C ASP A 14 4.85 -30.07 2.13
N LYS A 15 5.67 -30.84 1.39
CA LYS A 15 6.50 -30.31 0.30
C LYS A 15 5.69 -29.75 -0.86
N GLN A 16 4.57 -30.39 -1.20
CA GLN A 16 3.70 -29.90 -2.27
C GLN A 16 3.03 -28.59 -1.88
N GLU A 17 2.61 -28.48 -0.63
CA GLU A 17 2.01 -27.25 -0.11
C GLU A 17 3.02 -26.12 -0.03
N GLN A 18 4.24 -26.38 0.47
CA GLN A 18 5.32 -25.39 0.46
C GLN A 18 5.59 -24.83 -0.93
N LYS A 19 5.70 -25.71 -1.95
CA LYS A 19 5.89 -25.25 -3.34
C LYS A 19 4.74 -24.39 -3.86
N ARG A 20 3.50 -24.72 -3.50
CA ARG A 20 2.32 -23.91 -3.90
C ARG A 20 2.36 -22.54 -3.26
N VAL A 21 2.75 -22.46 -1.99
CA VAL A 21 2.92 -21.19 -1.28
C VAL A 21 4.02 -20.37 -1.95
N GLU A 22 5.21 -20.94 -2.17
CA GLU A 22 6.32 -20.27 -2.84
C GLU A 22 5.96 -19.76 -4.25
N GLU A 23 5.27 -20.58 -5.06
CA GLU A 23 4.82 -20.18 -6.40
C GLU A 23 3.80 -19.04 -6.35
N LYS A 24 2.86 -19.09 -5.39
CA LYS A 24 1.87 -18.03 -5.21
C LYS A 24 2.55 -16.72 -4.83
N GLU A 25 3.44 -16.77 -3.86
CA GLU A 25 4.19 -15.60 -3.38
C GLU A 25 5.06 -15.00 -4.47
N LYS A 26 5.74 -15.85 -5.26
CA LYS A 26 6.53 -15.39 -6.40
C LYS A 26 5.67 -14.66 -7.43
N ARG A 27 4.52 -15.23 -7.82
CA ARG A 27 3.60 -14.58 -8.77
C ARG A 27 3.08 -13.25 -8.23
N GLU A 28 2.79 -13.21 -6.94
CA GLU A 28 2.31 -12.00 -6.29
C GLU A 28 3.37 -10.89 -6.28
N TYR A 29 4.62 -11.24 -5.97
CA TYR A 29 5.74 -10.30 -6.06
C TYR A 29 5.98 -9.84 -7.50
N GLU A 30 5.96 -10.75 -8.48
CA GLU A 30 6.11 -10.41 -9.91
C GLU A 30 5.01 -9.45 -10.37
N PHE A 31 3.77 -9.66 -9.94
CA PHE A 31 2.67 -8.74 -10.19
C PHE A 31 2.96 -7.36 -9.59
N VAL A 32 3.25 -7.28 -8.28
CA VAL A 32 3.56 -5.99 -7.62
C VAL A 32 4.77 -5.30 -8.27
N LEU A 33 5.74 -6.05 -8.79
CA LEU A 33 6.89 -5.51 -9.50
C LEU A 33 6.53 -4.93 -10.86
N GLU A 34 5.73 -5.63 -11.68
CA GLU A 34 5.21 -5.13 -12.97
C GLU A 34 4.48 -3.81 -12.76
N GLU A 35 3.60 -3.83 -11.78
CA GLU A 35 2.86 -2.69 -11.30
C GLU A 35 3.75 -1.50 -10.86
N VAL A 36 4.81 -1.75 -10.09
CA VAL A 36 5.80 -0.71 -9.72
C VAL A 36 6.52 -0.17 -10.96
N ASN A 37 6.84 -1.02 -11.93
CA ASN A 37 7.46 -0.58 -13.18
C ASN A 37 6.51 0.31 -14.01
N GLU A 38 5.21 0.03 -14.02
CA GLU A 38 4.22 0.87 -14.72
C GLU A 38 4.09 2.24 -14.05
N LEU A 39 3.94 2.26 -12.72
CA LEU A 39 3.79 3.50 -11.96
C LEU A 39 5.09 4.31 -11.88
N PHE A 40 6.24 3.64 -11.89
CA PHE A 40 7.57 4.22 -11.70
C PHE A 40 8.58 3.66 -12.72
N PRO A 41 8.43 3.98 -14.02
CA PRO A 41 9.21 3.35 -15.10
C PRO A 41 10.72 3.59 -15.02
N ASN A 42 11.15 4.64 -14.32
CA ASN A 42 12.56 5.00 -14.18
C ASN A 42 13.07 4.86 -12.73
N HIS A 43 12.41 4.07 -11.87
CA HIS A 43 12.83 3.95 -10.47
C HIS A 43 14.22 3.33 -10.31
N ASN A 44 14.64 2.49 -11.25
CA ASN A 44 15.98 1.90 -11.28
C ASN A 44 17.10 2.90 -11.65
N ASP A 45 16.75 4.07 -12.21
CA ASP A 45 17.71 5.08 -12.70
C ASP A 45 18.02 6.17 -11.66
N TYR A 46 17.89 5.86 -10.36
CA TYR A 46 18.25 6.72 -9.21
C TYR A 46 17.39 7.98 -9.00
N LYS A 47 16.37 8.24 -9.82
CA LYS A 47 15.51 9.44 -9.68
C LYS A 47 14.30 9.27 -8.78
N GLU A 48 13.75 8.06 -8.70
CA GLU A 48 12.56 7.77 -7.89
C GLU A 48 12.99 6.76 -6.82
N GLU A 49 13.14 7.22 -5.57
CA GLU A 49 13.42 6.35 -4.42
C GLU A 49 12.19 5.46 -4.15
N VAL A 50 12.07 4.36 -4.89
CA VAL A 50 10.97 3.39 -4.79
C VAL A 50 11.52 2.03 -4.41
N GLU A 51 10.90 1.39 -3.43
CA GLU A 51 11.33 0.11 -2.87
C GLU A 51 10.10 -0.76 -2.59
N ILE A 52 10.10 -2.01 -3.07
CA ILE A 52 9.12 -3.02 -2.62
C ILE A 52 9.67 -3.62 -1.33
N LEU A 53 8.95 -3.47 -0.23
CA LEU A 53 9.39 -3.93 1.08
C LEU A 53 9.38 -5.46 1.17
N SER A 54 10.14 -5.99 2.14
CA SER A 54 10.00 -7.38 2.59
C SER A 54 8.57 -7.64 3.11
N LYS A 55 8.15 -8.91 3.20
CA LYS A 55 6.83 -9.25 3.75
C LYS A 55 6.72 -8.82 5.21
N GLU A 56 7.76 -9.08 5.99
CA GLU A 56 7.80 -8.77 7.41
C GLU A 56 7.71 -7.27 7.66
N ASP A 57 8.37 -6.45 6.84
CA ASP A 57 8.27 -4.99 6.97
C ASP A 57 6.95 -4.46 6.42
N SER A 58 6.42 -5.08 5.36
CA SER A 58 5.08 -4.77 4.83
C SER A 58 3.98 -5.00 5.88
N GLU A 59 4.04 -6.12 6.60
CA GLU A 59 3.12 -6.42 7.70
C GLU A 59 3.22 -5.41 8.84
N LYS A 60 4.44 -5.04 9.25
CA LYS A 60 4.63 -4.00 10.28
C LYS A 60 4.00 -2.67 9.89
N ILE A 61 4.17 -2.24 8.64
CA ILE A 61 3.59 -0.98 8.15
C ILE A 61 2.06 -1.05 8.13
N LYS A 62 1.48 -2.17 7.70
CA LYS A 62 0.02 -2.40 7.75
C LYS A 62 -0.52 -2.39 9.18
N ASP A 63 0.14 -3.10 10.09
CA ASP A 63 -0.22 -3.12 11.51
C ASP A 63 -0.13 -1.73 12.14
N GLU A 64 0.86 -0.94 11.76
CA GLU A 64 0.99 0.44 12.22
C GLU A 64 -0.16 1.30 11.70
N LEU A 65 -0.50 1.19 10.41
CA LEU A 65 -1.64 1.88 9.83
C LEU A 65 -2.94 1.56 10.58
N PHE A 66 -3.20 0.28 10.90
CA PHE A 66 -4.37 -0.16 11.68
C PHE A 66 -4.37 0.34 13.14
N LYS A 67 -3.19 0.53 13.75
CA LYS A 67 -3.08 1.09 15.11
C LYS A 67 -3.34 2.59 15.10
N VAL A 68 -2.90 3.28 14.05
CA VAL A 68 -3.00 4.74 13.97
C VAL A 68 -4.39 5.16 13.54
N PHE A 69 -5.02 4.51 12.55
CA PHE A 69 -6.31 4.95 12.00
C PHE A 69 -7.44 3.98 12.35
N PRO A 70 -8.67 4.48 12.51
CA PRO A 70 -9.82 3.62 12.74
C PRO A 70 -10.19 2.89 11.44
N PHE A 71 -10.31 1.57 11.48
CA PHE A 71 -10.73 0.74 10.34
C PHE A 71 -12.02 0.00 10.65
N CYS A 72 -12.85 -0.13 9.62
CA CYS A 72 -14.00 -1.03 9.58
C CYS A 72 -13.84 -2.03 8.42
N ASN A 73 -14.85 -2.87 8.19
CA ASN A 73 -14.79 -3.91 7.13
C ASN A 73 -14.60 -3.35 5.71
N ASN A 74 -14.88 -2.06 5.50
CA ASN A 74 -14.89 -1.41 4.19
C ASN A 74 -13.77 -0.38 4.00
N GLY A 75 -12.79 -0.32 4.92
CA GLY A 75 -11.70 0.66 4.87
C GLY A 75 -11.63 1.54 6.11
N ILE A 76 -11.18 2.78 5.97
CA ILE A 76 -11.05 3.69 7.12
C ILE A 76 -12.43 4.16 7.55
N GLU A 77 -12.68 4.13 8.85
CA GLU A 77 -13.91 4.65 9.43
C GLU A 77 -13.82 6.17 9.52
N TRP A 78 -14.04 6.82 8.37
CA TRP A 78 -13.87 8.25 8.20
C TRP A 78 -14.69 9.06 9.20
N ASP A 79 -15.86 8.61 9.64
CA ASP A 79 -16.69 9.33 10.63
C ASP A 79 -16.05 9.49 12.00
N LEU A 80 -15.07 8.63 12.35
CA LEU A 80 -14.29 8.75 13.58
C LEU A 80 -13.05 9.65 13.41
N MET A 81 -12.75 10.09 12.18
CA MET A 81 -11.62 10.97 11.89
C MET A 81 -12.00 12.44 12.09
N PHE A 82 -11.36 13.09 13.06
CA PHE A 82 -11.58 14.51 13.38
C PHE A 82 -10.97 15.44 12.32
N TYR A 83 -9.75 15.13 11.84
CA TYR A 83 -9.10 15.90 10.78
C TYR A 83 -9.13 15.10 9.48
N LYS A 84 -10.07 15.46 8.61
CA LYS A 84 -10.26 14.83 7.30
C LYS A 84 -10.77 15.80 6.27
N THR A 85 -10.49 15.49 5.01
CA THR A 85 -11.08 16.11 3.83
C THR A 85 -11.47 15.00 2.86
N ILE A 86 -12.71 15.03 2.37
CA ILE A 86 -13.19 14.10 1.34
C ILE A 86 -13.43 14.94 0.09
N PHE A 87 -12.75 14.58 -0.99
CA PHE A 87 -12.94 15.16 -2.30
C PHE A 87 -13.87 14.24 -3.09
N SER A 88 -15.09 14.71 -3.37
CA SER A 88 -16.07 13.98 -4.17
C SER A 88 -16.24 14.61 -5.55
N ASN A 89 -16.52 13.79 -6.57
CA ASN A 89 -16.89 14.21 -7.94
C ASN A 89 -15.92 15.18 -8.64
N PHE A 90 -14.96 14.64 -9.40
CA PHE A 90 -14.21 15.30 -10.49
C PHE A 90 -13.59 16.68 -10.20
N ILE A 91 -13.23 16.94 -8.94
CA ILE A 91 -12.29 18.01 -8.61
C ILE A 91 -10.92 17.57 -9.11
N ASP A 92 -10.11 18.51 -9.59
CA ASP A 92 -8.70 18.32 -9.88
C ASP A 92 -7.95 17.85 -8.62
N TYR A 93 -8.03 16.54 -8.33
CA TYR A 93 -7.48 15.91 -7.14
C TYR A 93 -5.98 16.15 -7.06
N LYS A 94 -5.32 16.15 -8.21
CA LYS A 94 -3.91 16.48 -8.34
C LYS A 94 -3.62 17.88 -7.81
N SER A 95 -4.36 18.90 -8.25
CA SER A 95 -4.17 20.27 -7.73
C SER A 95 -4.56 20.40 -6.27
N ALA A 96 -5.66 19.78 -5.81
CA ALA A 96 -6.10 19.86 -4.43
C ALA A 96 -5.11 19.19 -3.45
N LEU A 97 -4.60 18.00 -3.81
CA LEU A 97 -3.58 17.30 -3.04
C LEU A 97 -2.24 18.04 -3.09
N ALA A 98 -1.84 18.53 -4.26
CA ALA A 98 -0.64 19.33 -4.40
C ALA A 98 -0.71 20.61 -3.55
N GLU A 99 -1.86 21.29 -3.51
CA GLU A 99 -2.06 22.48 -2.68
C GLU A 99 -2.02 22.14 -1.18
N LEU A 100 -2.69 21.06 -0.76
CA LEU A 100 -2.69 20.59 0.62
C LEU A 100 -1.26 20.23 1.09
N ILE A 101 -0.46 19.65 0.20
CA ILE A 101 0.92 19.24 0.48
C ILE A 101 1.87 20.44 0.46
N ASN A 102 1.76 21.32 -0.54
CA ASN A 102 2.58 22.54 -0.64
C ASN A 102 2.34 23.50 0.53
N LYS A 103 1.09 23.64 1.01
CA LYS A 103 0.77 24.43 2.21
C LYS A 103 1.41 23.86 3.48
N ASN A 104 1.64 22.55 3.51
CA ASN A 104 2.29 21.84 4.61
C ASN A 104 3.72 21.46 4.21
N HIS A 105 4.61 22.45 4.03
CA HIS A 105 6.03 22.32 3.64
C HIS A 105 6.83 21.14 4.26
N LYS A 106 6.38 20.59 5.40
CA LYS A 106 6.90 19.37 6.03
C LYS A 106 6.75 18.10 5.17
N LEU A 107 5.84 18.09 4.20
CA LEU A 107 5.45 16.90 3.41
C LEU A 107 6.31 16.65 2.17
N ASN A 108 7.14 17.61 1.74
CA ASN A 108 7.89 17.54 0.47
C ASN A 108 8.99 16.46 0.41
N ASN A 109 9.39 15.87 1.53
CA ASN A 109 10.36 14.76 1.57
C ASN A 109 9.83 13.58 2.40
N GLU A 110 8.53 13.54 2.64
CA GLU A 110 7.97 12.50 3.48
C GLU A 110 7.95 11.15 2.77
N ILE A 111 8.44 10.13 3.49
CA ILE A 111 8.33 8.74 3.08
C ILE A 111 6.87 8.33 3.23
N CYS A 112 6.31 7.79 2.16
CA CYS A 112 4.99 7.20 2.15
C CYS A 112 5.04 5.74 1.71
N TYR A 113 3.96 5.04 2.03
CA TYR A 113 3.77 3.64 1.76
C TYR A 113 2.47 3.46 0.98
N ILE A 114 2.56 2.87 -0.21
CA ILE A 114 1.41 2.46 -1.00
C ILE A 114 1.04 1.05 -0.57
N ILE A 115 -0.17 0.89 -0.06
CA ILE A 115 -0.67 -0.33 0.57
C ILE A 115 -1.93 -0.76 -0.16
N ASP A 116 -1.94 -2.01 -0.62
CA ASP A 116 -3.16 -2.69 -1.03
C ASP A 116 -3.29 -3.94 -0.14
N PHE A 117 -4.42 -4.07 0.55
CA PHE A 117 -4.66 -5.21 1.44
C PHE A 117 -4.93 -6.53 0.71
N LYS A 118 -5.15 -6.50 -0.61
CA LYS A 118 -5.22 -7.70 -1.47
C LYS A 118 -3.86 -8.36 -1.64
N TYR A 119 -2.77 -7.61 -1.49
CA TYR A 119 -1.39 -8.06 -1.67
C TYR A 119 -0.61 -8.02 -0.35
N GLN A 120 0.44 -8.83 -0.25
CA GLN A 120 1.32 -8.96 0.91
C GLN A 120 2.34 -7.83 0.96
N TYR A 121 2.85 -7.43 -0.21
CA TYR A 121 3.93 -6.46 -0.33
C TYR A 121 3.42 -5.02 -0.31
N VAL A 122 4.20 -4.14 0.34
CA VAL A 122 3.98 -2.70 0.41
C VAL A 122 5.08 -1.99 -0.37
N ILE A 123 4.71 -0.93 -1.07
CA ILE A 123 5.66 -0.12 -1.83
C ILE A 123 6.01 1.12 -1.02
N LYS A 124 7.29 1.32 -0.72
CA LYS A 124 7.83 2.51 -0.09
C LYS A 124 8.30 3.49 -1.15
N THR A 125 7.96 4.76 -0.97
CA THR A 125 8.36 5.84 -1.88
C THR A 125 8.29 7.21 -1.18
N LYS A 126 8.50 8.30 -1.92
CA LYS A 126 8.25 9.65 -1.44
C LYS A 126 6.86 10.09 -1.83
N LEU A 127 6.19 10.82 -0.94
CA LEU A 127 4.86 11.37 -1.21
C LEU A 127 4.86 12.22 -2.50
N THR A 128 5.91 13.02 -2.73
CA THR A 128 6.06 13.84 -3.94
C THR A 128 6.03 13.04 -5.25
N ASN A 129 6.48 11.78 -5.24
CA ASN A 129 6.43 10.92 -6.42
C ASN A 129 5.00 10.49 -6.76
N ILE A 130 4.08 10.56 -5.78
CA ILE A 130 2.69 10.14 -5.91
C ILE A 130 1.76 11.28 -6.27
N ILE A 131 2.00 12.49 -5.76
CA ILE A 131 1.09 13.64 -5.94
C ILE A 131 0.76 13.88 -7.41
N HIS A 132 1.79 13.83 -8.27
CA HIS A 132 1.60 14.09 -9.69
C HIS A 132 1.00 12.92 -10.46
N ARG A 133 0.92 11.75 -9.82
CA ARG A 133 0.46 10.45 -10.34
C ARG A 133 -0.74 9.89 -9.57
N VAL A 134 -1.49 10.74 -8.87
CA VAL A 134 -2.53 10.29 -7.95
C VAL A 134 -3.65 9.53 -8.67
N GLU A 135 -3.99 9.93 -9.89
CA GLU A 135 -5.02 9.26 -10.68
C GLU A 135 -4.58 7.85 -11.09
N GLU A 136 -3.30 7.68 -11.44
CA GLU A 136 -2.72 6.38 -11.77
C GLU A 136 -2.64 5.47 -10.55
N VAL A 137 -2.36 6.01 -9.35
CA VAL A 137 -2.35 5.21 -8.11
C VAL A 137 -3.77 4.87 -7.65
N ARG A 138 -4.73 5.75 -7.93
CA ARG A 138 -6.14 5.60 -7.54
C ARG A 138 -6.82 4.41 -8.19
N THR A 139 -6.48 4.06 -9.44
CA THR A 139 -7.15 2.97 -10.18
C THR A 139 -6.96 1.58 -9.57
N TRP A 140 -6.19 1.49 -8.48
CA TRP A 140 -5.74 0.25 -7.88
C TRP A 140 -6.38 -0.04 -6.52
N ASP A 141 -7.36 0.75 -6.08
CA ASP A 141 -8.02 0.63 -4.76
C ASP A 141 -7.03 0.67 -3.56
N ARG A 142 -6.01 1.53 -3.66
CA ARG A 142 -4.89 1.58 -2.71
C ARG A 142 -5.11 2.54 -1.54
N TYR A 143 -4.30 2.36 -0.50
CA TYR A 143 -4.07 3.32 0.56
C TYR A 143 -2.69 3.93 0.40
N ILE A 144 -2.53 5.23 0.71
CA ILE A 144 -1.23 5.86 0.87
C ILE A 144 -1.10 6.24 2.34
N TYR A 145 -0.10 5.70 3.02
CA TYR A 145 0.17 5.96 4.44
C TYR A 145 1.50 6.68 4.61
N CYS A 146 1.49 7.77 5.38
CA CYS A 146 2.67 8.53 5.77
C CYS A 146 2.81 8.50 7.31
N PRO A 147 3.72 7.68 7.87
CA PRO A 147 3.83 7.51 9.31
C PRO A 147 4.23 8.76 10.08
N GLN A 148 5.17 9.55 9.54
CA GLN A 148 5.79 10.66 10.29
C GLN A 148 4.78 11.78 10.55
N THR A 149 3.94 12.09 9.57
CA THR A 149 2.86 13.07 9.71
C THR A 149 1.52 12.45 10.09
N LYS A 150 1.49 11.12 10.28
CA LYS A 150 0.28 10.34 10.51
C LYS A 150 -0.81 10.75 9.53
N LEU A 151 -0.47 10.78 8.24
CA LEU A 151 -1.39 11.08 7.15
C LEU A 151 -1.77 9.78 6.43
N VAL A 152 -3.03 9.70 6.01
CA VAL A 152 -3.54 8.60 5.20
C VAL A 152 -4.43 9.12 4.10
N ILE A 153 -4.30 8.51 2.93
CA ILE A 153 -5.16 8.73 1.78
C ILE A 153 -5.79 7.38 1.43
N GLU A 154 -7.10 7.36 1.27
CA GLU A 154 -7.87 6.24 0.73
C GLU A 154 -8.57 6.69 -0.55
N PHE A 155 -8.74 5.76 -1.48
CA PHE A 155 -9.47 5.97 -2.72
C PHE A 155 -10.80 5.20 -2.72
N PRO A 156 -11.81 5.61 -1.91
CA PRO A 156 -13.08 4.90 -1.86
C PRO A 156 -13.93 5.21 -3.09
N SER A 157 -14.09 4.23 -3.99
CA SER A 157 -14.93 4.34 -5.19
C SER A 157 -14.58 5.58 -6.04
N ASN A 158 -15.48 6.58 -6.09
CA ASN A 158 -15.33 7.81 -6.88
C ASN A 158 -14.82 9.01 -6.07
N ASP A 159 -14.43 8.81 -4.82
CA ASP A 159 -13.89 9.87 -3.96
C ASP A 159 -12.42 9.66 -3.62
N VAL A 160 -11.76 10.73 -3.17
CA VAL A 160 -10.44 10.69 -2.54
C VAL A 160 -10.60 11.21 -1.12
N ALA A 161 -10.33 10.36 -0.13
CA ALA A 161 -10.43 10.73 1.27
C ALA A 161 -9.02 10.89 1.86
N VAL A 162 -8.75 12.03 2.47
CA VAL A 162 -7.47 12.37 3.10
C VAL A 162 -7.72 12.64 4.57
N GLY A 163 -6.94 12.03 5.44
CA GLY A 163 -7.02 12.22 6.89
C GLY A 163 -5.65 12.33 7.52
N TRP A 164 -5.60 12.99 8.68
CA TRP A 164 -4.39 13.03 9.49
C TRP A 164 -4.70 12.96 10.99
N LYS A 165 -3.73 12.50 11.79
CA LYS A 165 -3.81 12.55 13.26
C LYS A 165 -2.76 13.51 13.83
N GLY A 166 -3.22 14.36 14.76
CA GLY A 166 -2.34 15.24 15.56
C GLY A 166 -1.47 14.49 16.56
#